data_AF-A0A2D0KP76-F1
#
_entry.id   AF-A0A2D0KP76-F1
#
_cell.length_a   1.000
_cell.length_b   1.000
_cell.length_c   1.000
_cell.angle_alpha   90.00
_cell.angle_beta   90.00
_cell.angle_gamma   90.00
#
_symmetry.space_group_name_H-M   'P 1'
#
loop_
_entity.id
_entity.type
_entity.pdbx_description
1 polymer ?
#
loop_
_entity_poly.entity_id
_entity_poly.type
_entity_poly.pdbx_seq_one_letter_code
_entity_poly.pdbx_strand_id
1 'polypeptide(L)'
;MEELQLLLEQQSAHLNSLSITMAEEQRILSEGFIEANHLHRVTEQKTFLLSALDHSERKRQQLNETLKVSAPYADHEILVVLWDQISQTVERIRDLNAHNGFLLEQHIDQNSQAIAFLKSHHSPSFYGADGQARRNSALSGHKISV
;
A
#
# COMPACT_ATOMS: atom_id res chain seq x y z
N MET A 1 -4.24 -36.97 1.49
CA MET A 1 -4.46 -36.32 2.80
C MET A 1 -3.20 -35.64 3.30
N GLU A 2 -2.06 -36.32 3.36
CA GLU A 2 -0.76 -35.70 3.73
C GLU A 2 -0.39 -34.51 2.83
N GLU A 3 -0.65 -34.59 1.51
CA GLU A 3 -0.38 -33.48 0.59
C GLU A 3 -1.21 -32.21 0.91
N LEU A 4 -2.45 -32.37 1.37
CA LEU A 4 -3.30 -31.24 1.76
C LEU A 4 -2.81 -30.62 3.06
N GLN A 5 -2.39 -31.44 4.04
CA GLN A 5 -1.83 -30.95 5.29
C GLN A 5 -0.54 -30.15 5.04
N LEU A 6 0.40 -30.69 4.26
CA LEU A 6 1.64 -30.01 3.92
C LEU A 6 1.38 -28.67 3.21
N LEU A 7 0.36 -28.63 2.35
CA LEU A 7 -0.04 -27.41 1.66
C LEU A 7 -0.59 -26.35 2.62
N LEU A 8 -1.43 -26.75 3.59
CA LEU A 8 -1.95 -25.83 4.61
C LEU A 8 -0.84 -25.31 5.53
N GLU A 9 0.11 -26.16 5.93
CA GLU A 9 1.27 -25.75 6.71
C GLU A 9 2.13 -24.73 5.93
N GLN A 10 2.35 -24.98 4.64
CA GLN A 10 3.05 -24.04 3.76
C GLN A 10 2.29 -22.70 3.63
N GLN A 11 0.97 -22.74 3.46
CA GLN A 11 0.13 -21.54 3.44
C GLN A 11 0.24 -20.75 4.74
N SER A 12 0.19 -21.41 5.89
CA SER A 12 0.36 -20.76 7.20
C SER A 12 1.75 -20.11 7.32
N ALA A 13 2.81 -20.75 6.84
CA ALA A 13 4.16 -20.17 6.85
C ALA A 13 4.29 -18.93 5.95
N HIS A 14 3.69 -18.98 4.75
CA HIS A 14 3.64 -17.83 3.84
C HIS A 14 2.83 -16.67 4.44
N LEU A 15 1.70 -16.96 5.09
CA LEU A 15 0.87 -15.96 5.76
C LEU A 15 1.60 -15.30 6.93
N ASN A 16 2.31 -16.07 7.76
CA ASN A 16 3.14 -15.50 8.82
C ASN A 16 4.24 -14.61 8.26
N SER A 17 4.90 -15.02 7.18
CA SER A 17 5.90 -14.19 6.50
C SER A 17 5.28 -12.90 5.96
N LEU A 18 4.09 -12.97 5.36
CA LEU A 18 3.36 -11.81 4.87
C LEU A 18 3.00 -10.86 6.02
N SER A 19 2.54 -11.38 7.16
CA SER A 19 2.25 -10.57 8.35
C SER A 19 3.48 -9.78 8.82
N ILE A 20 4.68 -10.37 8.79
CA ILE A 20 5.93 -9.69 9.13
C ILE A 20 6.25 -8.60 8.11
N THR A 21 6.15 -8.91 6.81
CA THR A 21 6.37 -7.92 5.73
C THR A 21 5.39 -6.74 5.85
N MET A 22 4.13 -6.99 6.22
CA MET A 22 3.13 -5.94 6.40
C MET A 22 3.36 -5.07 7.64
N ALA A 23 3.88 -5.65 8.73
CA ALA A 23 4.29 -4.89 9.90
C ALA A 23 5.53 -4.01 9.60
N GLU A 24 6.46 -4.49 8.78
CA GLU A 24 7.60 -3.68 8.32
C GLU A 24 7.15 -2.56 7.38
N GLU A 25 6.20 -2.82 6.47
CA GLU A 25 5.55 -1.79 5.66
C GLU A 25 4.94 -0.70 6.55
N GLN A 26 4.19 -1.09 7.58
CA GLN A 26 3.60 -0.15 8.55
C GLN A 26 4.66 0.70 9.25
N ARG A 27 5.77 0.07 9.67
CA ARG A 27 6.88 0.75 10.34
C ARG A 27 7.47 1.84 9.44
N ILE A 28 7.76 1.51 8.18
CA ILE A 28 8.29 2.46 7.19
C ILE A 28 7.29 3.59 6.93
N LEU A 29 6.00 3.28 6.80
CA LEU A 29 4.96 4.30 6.57
C LEU A 29 4.70 5.21 7.78
N SER A 30 5.04 4.74 8.98
CA SER A 30 4.92 5.51 10.22
C SER A 30 6.15 6.40 10.48
N GLU A 31 7.24 6.20 9.74
CA GLU A 31 8.42 7.07 9.81
C GLU A 31 8.12 8.44 9.18
N GLY A 32 8.72 9.50 9.73
CA GLY A 32 8.52 10.86 9.23
C GLY A 32 9.12 11.13 7.84
N PHE A 33 9.99 10.24 7.35
CA PHE A 33 10.55 10.29 6.02
C PHE A 33 10.53 8.89 5.39
N ILE A 34 9.75 8.73 4.32
CA ILE A 34 9.63 7.44 3.64
C ILE A 34 10.76 7.30 2.62
N GLU A 35 11.66 6.35 2.85
CA GLU A 35 12.63 5.95 1.83
C GLU A 35 11.94 5.10 0.74
N ALA A 36 11.79 5.68 -0.45
CA ALA A 36 11.10 5.05 -1.58
C ALA A 36 11.69 3.67 -1.94
N ASN A 37 13.02 3.50 -1.83
CA ASN A 37 13.69 2.22 -2.11
C ASN A 37 13.32 1.13 -1.10
N HIS A 38 13.20 1.48 0.19
CA HIS A 38 12.81 0.54 1.24
C HIS A 38 11.35 0.14 1.09
N LEU A 39 10.46 1.11 0.87
CA LEU A 39 9.05 0.82 0.61
C LEU A 39 8.88 -0.05 -0.63
N HIS A 40 9.59 0.26 -1.73
CA HIS A 40 9.53 -0.53 -2.95
C HIS A 40 9.97 -1.98 -2.73
N ARG A 41 11.08 -2.21 -2.01
CA ARG A 41 11.55 -3.58 -1.68
C ARG A 41 10.51 -4.36 -0.89
N VAL A 42 9.86 -3.74 0.09
CA VAL A 42 8.82 -4.38 0.90
C VAL A 42 7.57 -4.69 0.06
N THR A 43 7.18 -3.80 -0.84
CA THR A 43 6.07 -4.01 -1.78
C THR A 43 6.34 -5.16 -2.76
N GLU A 44 7.57 -5.30 -3.26
CA GLU A 44 7.97 -6.44 -4.09
C GLU A 44 7.87 -7.76 -3.33
N GLN A 45 8.35 -7.80 -2.08
CA GLN A 45 8.23 -8.98 -1.21
C GLN A 45 6.77 -9.36 -0.95
N LYS A 46 5.91 -8.37 -0.67
CA LYS A 46 4.46 -8.55 -0.51
C LYS A 46 3.83 -9.14 -1.77
N THR A 47 4.19 -8.62 -2.94
CA THR A 47 3.66 -9.09 -4.24
C THR A 47 4.09 -10.54 -4.54
N PHE A 48 5.34 -10.88 -4.25
CA PHE A 48 5.84 -12.24 -4.37
C PHE A 48 5.09 -13.22 -3.45
N LEU A 49 4.92 -12.86 -2.17
CA LEU A 49 4.22 -13.70 -1.19
C LEU A 49 2.73 -13.88 -1.55
N LEU A 50 2.06 -12.84 -2.02
CA LEU A 50 0.67 -12.93 -2.48
C LEU A 50 0.53 -13.84 -3.70
N SER A 51 1.47 -13.79 -4.64
CA SER A 51 1.48 -14.66 -5.82
C SER A 51 1.71 -16.13 -5.44
N ALA A 52 2.63 -16.39 -4.52
CA ALA A 52 2.87 -17.72 -3.97
C ALA A 52 1.65 -18.26 -3.21
N LEU A 53 0.98 -17.40 -2.44
CA LEU A 53 -0.24 -17.74 -1.72
C LEU A 53 -1.40 -18.05 -2.69
N ASP A 54 -1.63 -17.24 -3.72
CA ASP A 54 -2.64 -17.50 -4.76
C ASP A 54 -2.41 -18.84 -5.45
N HIS A 55 -1.15 -19.16 -5.80
CA HIS A 55 -0.82 -20.47 -6.37
C HIS A 55 -1.15 -21.63 -5.42
N SER A 56 -0.75 -21.53 -4.15
CA SER A 56 -1.04 -22.55 -3.14
C SER A 56 -2.55 -22.73 -2.90
N GLU A 57 -3.32 -21.63 -2.95
CA GLU A 57 -4.77 -21.65 -2.75
C GLU A 57 -5.50 -22.31 -3.91
N ARG A 58 -5.06 -22.07 -5.15
CA ARG A 58 -5.59 -22.80 -6.32
C ARG A 58 -5.31 -24.29 -6.22
N LYS A 59 -4.10 -24.67 -5.78
CA LYS A 59 -3.76 -26.08 -5.56
C LYS A 59 -4.65 -26.70 -4.47
N ARG A 60 -4.95 -25.96 -3.41
CA ARG A 60 -5.85 -26.40 -2.33
C ARG A 60 -7.27 -26.63 -2.85
N GLN A 61 -7.79 -25.71 -3.66
CA GLN A 61 -9.13 -25.84 -4.28
C GLN A 61 -9.22 -27.08 -5.18
N GLN A 62 -8.21 -27.33 -6.01
CA GLN A 62 -8.14 -28.53 -6.87
C GLN A 62 -8.11 -29.83 -6.05
N LEU A 63 -7.34 -29.87 -4.95
CA LEU A 63 -7.28 -31.02 -4.06
C LEU A 63 -8.62 -31.22 -3.34
N ASN A 64 -9.28 -30.15 -2.91
CA ASN A 64 -10.59 -30.20 -2.29
C ASN A 64 -11.66 -30.77 -3.24
N GLU A 65 -11.67 -30.36 -4.51
CA GLU A 65 -12.56 -30.91 -5.53
C GLU A 65 -12.29 -32.40 -5.77
N THR A 66 -11.01 -32.78 -5.86
CA THR A 66 -10.60 -34.18 -6.10
C THR A 66 -10.97 -35.08 -4.93
N LEU A 67 -10.76 -34.62 -3.69
CA LEU A 67 -11.02 -35.37 -2.46
C LEU A 67 -12.49 -35.25 -1.99
N LYS A 68 -13.28 -34.36 -2.62
CA LYS A 68 -14.65 -33.99 -2.21
C LYS A 68 -14.76 -33.55 -0.75
N VAL A 69 -13.72 -32.89 -0.24
CA VAL A 69 -13.68 -32.35 1.11
C VAL A 69 -13.71 -30.83 1.04
N SER A 70 -14.48 -30.19 1.91
CA SER A 70 -14.54 -28.74 2.03
C SER A 70 -14.01 -28.28 3.38
N ALA A 71 -13.36 -27.12 3.40
CA ALA A 71 -13.16 -26.36 4.65
C ALA A 71 -14.54 -26.11 5.29
N PRO A 72 -14.71 -26.24 6.62
CA PRO A 72 -13.68 -26.29 7.68
C PRO A 72 -13.05 -27.67 7.98
N TYR A 73 -13.17 -28.68 7.09
CA TYR A 73 -12.55 -30.00 7.26
C TYR A 73 -12.99 -30.71 8.56
N ALA A 74 -14.28 -30.66 8.88
CA ALA A 74 -14.84 -31.13 10.15
C ALA A 74 -14.49 -32.59 10.53
N ASP A 75 -14.15 -33.41 9.54
CA ASP A 75 -13.77 -34.82 9.72
C ASP A 75 -12.31 -35.00 10.21
N HIS A 76 -11.51 -33.92 10.24
CA HIS A 76 -10.08 -33.97 10.55
C HIS A 76 -9.66 -32.86 11.52
N GLU A 77 -9.51 -33.21 12.80
CA GLU A 77 -9.18 -32.29 13.88
C GLU A 77 -7.91 -31.45 13.63
N ILE A 78 -6.85 -32.05 13.06
CA ILE A 78 -5.61 -31.35 12.73
C ILE A 78 -5.83 -30.28 11.64
N LEU A 79 -6.62 -30.59 10.61
CA LEU A 79 -6.89 -29.65 9.52
C LEU A 79 -7.81 -28.51 9.97
N VAL A 80 -8.75 -28.78 10.89
CA VAL A 80 -9.59 -27.75 11.51
C VAL A 80 -8.73 -26.73 12.25
N VAL A 81 -7.77 -27.18 13.07
CA VAL A 81 -6.87 -26.30 13.83
C VAL A 81 -6.00 -25.46 12.90
N LEU A 82 -5.41 -26.07 11.86
CA LEU A 82 -4.61 -25.32 10.87
C LEU A 82 -5.45 -24.29 10.11
N TRP A 83 -6.68 -24.65 9.73
CA TRP A 83 -7.58 -23.75 9.02
C TRP A 83 -8.03 -22.56 9.88
N ASP A 84 -8.26 -22.79 11.17
CA ASP A 84 -8.57 -21.72 12.13
C ASP A 84 -7.39 -20.76 12.28
N GLN A 85 -6.16 -21.27 12.44
CA GLN A 85 -4.94 -20.45 12.49
C GLN A 85 -4.72 -19.61 11.22
N ILE A 86 -4.95 -20.21 10.05
CA ILE A 86 -4.92 -19.52 8.75
C ILE A 86 -5.95 -18.40 8.73
N SER A 87 -7.19 -18.69 9.13
CA SER A 87 -8.30 -17.72 9.12
C SER A 87 -7.99 -16.52 10.02
N GLN A 88 -7.55 -16.76 11.26
CA GLN A 88 -7.15 -15.70 12.19
C GLN A 88 -5.99 -14.86 11.67
N THR A 89 -5.04 -15.47 10.95
CA THR A 89 -3.89 -14.77 10.38
C THR A 89 -4.29 -13.91 9.19
N VAL A 90 -5.22 -14.39 8.35
CA VAL A 90 -5.79 -13.61 7.25
C VAL A 90 -6.56 -12.40 7.77
N GLU A 91 -7.33 -12.54 8.85
CA GLU A 91 -8.02 -11.41 9.49
C GLU A 91 -7.03 -10.35 9.97
N ARG A 92 -5.97 -10.76 10.68
CA ARG A 92 -4.91 -9.84 11.14
C ARG A 92 -4.23 -9.11 9.98
N ILE A 93 -3.92 -9.82 8.90
CA ILE A 93 -3.30 -9.25 7.69
C ILE A 93 -4.24 -8.25 7.02
N ARG A 94 -5.56 -8.52 7.00
CA ARG A 94 -6.56 -7.59 6.47
C ARG A 94 -6.57 -6.29 7.27
N ASP A 95 -6.53 -6.36 8.59
CA ASP A 95 -6.53 -5.19 9.46
C ASP A 95 -5.24 -4.35 9.28
N LEU A 96 -4.08 -5.02 9.22
CA LEU A 96 -2.80 -4.37 8.91
C LEU A 96 -2.83 -3.68 7.54
N ASN A 97 -3.44 -4.32 6.53
CA ASN A 97 -3.54 -3.75 5.20
C ASN A 97 -4.46 -2.52 5.15
N ALA A 98 -5.58 -2.56 5.87
CA ALA A 98 -6.46 -1.41 5.99
C ALA A 98 -5.74 -0.23 6.67
N HIS A 99 -4.97 -0.51 7.72
CA HIS A 99 -4.18 0.52 8.41
C HIS A 99 -3.08 1.11 7.52
N ASN A 100 -2.32 0.28 6.81
CA ASN A 100 -1.32 0.76 5.85
C ASN A 100 -1.94 1.61 4.75
N GLY A 101 -3.15 1.25 4.30
CA GLY A 101 -3.93 2.06 3.36
C GLY A 101 -4.25 3.45 3.89
N PHE A 102 -4.69 3.56 5.15
CA PHE A 102 -4.96 4.85 5.79
C PHE A 102 -3.70 5.72 5.90
N LEU A 103 -2.55 5.14 6.27
CA LEU A 103 -1.29 5.88 6.32
C LEU A 103 -0.90 6.44 4.95
N LEU A 104 -1.04 5.63 3.89
CA LEU A 104 -0.75 6.06 2.52
C LEU A 104 -1.66 7.21 2.08
N GLU A 105 -2.96 7.14 2.39
CA GLU A 105 -3.92 8.20 2.10
C GLU A 105 -3.52 9.51 2.80
N GLN A 106 -3.14 9.43 4.08
CA GLN A 106 -2.65 10.59 4.84
C GLN A 106 -1.39 11.21 4.19
N HIS A 107 -0.44 10.39 3.74
CA HIS A 107 0.77 10.87 3.05
C HIS A 107 0.43 11.56 1.72
N ILE A 108 -0.50 11.01 0.95
CA ILE A 108 -0.97 11.59 -0.31
C ILE A 108 -1.65 12.94 -0.08
N ASP A 109 -2.47 13.05 0.96
CA ASP A 109 -3.16 14.28 1.34
C ASP A 109 -2.17 15.38 1.75
N GLN A 110 -1.21 15.04 2.62
CA GLN A 110 -0.19 15.97 3.08
C GLN A 110 0.70 16.46 1.92
N ASN A 111 1.11 15.54 1.04
CA ASN A 111 1.89 15.89 -0.14
C ASN A 111 1.11 16.79 -1.11
N SER A 112 -0.17 16.48 -1.34
CA SER A 112 -1.04 17.29 -2.20
C SER A 112 -1.23 18.70 -1.65
N GLN A 113 -1.41 18.86 -0.34
CA GLN A 113 -1.48 20.15 0.34
C GLN A 113 -0.15 20.92 0.23
N ALA A 114 0.99 20.26 0.45
CA ALA A 114 2.31 20.87 0.33
C ALA A 114 2.56 21.37 -1.12
N ILE A 115 2.23 20.56 -2.13
CA ILE A 115 2.33 20.94 -3.54
C ILE A 115 1.40 22.13 -3.84
N ALA A 116 0.16 22.13 -3.34
CA ALA A 116 -0.77 23.25 -3.53
C ALA A 116 -0.27 24.54 -2.87
N PHE A 117 0.31 24.44 -1.67
CA PHE A 117 0.96 25.56 -0.99
C PHE A 117 2.13 26.11 -1.81
N LEU A 118 3.04 25.25 -2.28
CA LEU A 118 4.17 25.65 -3.12
C LEU A 118 3.70 26.30 -4.44
N LYS A 119 2.68 25.75 -5.09
CA LYS A 119 2.10 26.31 -6.33
C LYS A 119 1.45 27.67 -6.12
N SER A 120 0.72 27.86 -5.03
CA SER A 120 0.06 29.14 -4.72
C SER A 120 1.03 30.25 -4.32
N HIS A 121 2.17 29.90 -3.72
CA HIS A 121 3.21 30.85 -3.30
C HIS A 121 4.31 31.05 -4.35
N HIS A 122 4.33 30.24 -5.42
CA HIS A 122 5.11 30.49 -6.62
C HIS A 122 4.45 31.66 -7.40
N SER A 123 4.57 32.86 -6.84
CA SER A 123 4.11 34.10 -7.46
C SER A 123 4.86 34.32 -8.78
N PRO A 124 4.20 34.90 -9.80
CA PRO A 124 4.89 35.34 -11.00
C PRO A 124 5.94 36.35 -10.58
N SER A 125 7.14 36.25 -11.14
CA SER A 125 8.20 37.24 -10.93
C SER A 125 7.62 38.63 -11.19
N PHE A 126 7.29 39.37 -10.13
CA PHE A 126 6.77 40.75 -10.26
C PHE A 126 7.80 41.64 -10.96
N TYR A 127 9.05 41.20 -10.94
CA TYR A 127 10.19 41.82 -11.57
C TYR A 127 10.74 40.91 -12.68
N GLY A 128 11.02 41.45 -13.86
CA GLY A 128 11.77 40.72 -14.89
C GLY A 128 13.20 40.41 -14.45
N ALA A 129 13.98 39.67 -15.26
CA ALA A 129 15.41 39.44 -15.03
C ALA A 129 16.23 40.76 -14.97
N ASP A 130 15.64 41.88 -15.37
CA ASP A 130 16.13 43.25 -15.30
C ASP A 130 15.69 44.01 -14.04
N GLY A 131 14.95 43.38 -13.12
CA GLY A 131 14.48 44.02 -11.89
C GLY A 131 13.36 45.05 -12.08
N GLN A 132 12.69 45.09 -13.23
CA GLN A 132 11.62 46.05 -13.50
C GLN A 132 10.23 45.44 -13.27
N ALA A 133 9.40 46.15 -12.51
CA ALA A 133 8.00 45.80 -12.37
C ALA A 133 7.30 45.98 -13.73
N ARG A 134 6.65 44.93 -14.25
CA ARG A 134 5.84 45.05 -15.47
C ARG A 134 4.71 46.03 -15.22
N ARG A 135 4.93 47.29 -15.59
CA ARG A 135 3.87 48.32 -15.61
C ARG A 135 2.82 47.83 -16.60
N ASN A 136 1.65 47.48 -16.11
CA ASN A 136 0.45 47.36 -16.92
C ASN A 136 0.17 48.74 -17.52
N SER A 137 0.74 49.01 -18.71
CA SER A 137 0.46 50.17 -19.53
C SER A 137 -0.91 49.97 -20.18
N ALA A 138 -1.95 50.03 -19.36
CA ALA A 138 -3.33 50.08 -19.78
C ALA A 138 -4.04 51.11 -18.92
N LEU A 139 -3.66 52.39 -19.07
CA LEU A 139 -4.45 53.57 -18.71
C LEU A 139 -3.88 54.78 -19.46
N SER A 140 -4.43 54.94 -20.67
CA SER A 140 -4.81 56.19 -21.34
C SER A 140 -4.04 57.46 -20.97
N GLY A 141 -3.34 58.01 -21.97
CA GLY A 141 -2.62 59.27 -21.85
C GLY A 141 -3.52 60.48 -21.70
N HIS A 142 -2.99 61.53 -21.10
CA HIS A 142 -3.24 62.93 -21.48
C HIS A 142 -1.90 63.67 -21.34
N LYS A 143 -1.39 64.20 -22.45
CA LYS A 143 -0.30 65.18 -22.46
C LYS A 143 -0.89 66.49 -21.92
N ILE A 144 -0.26 67.07 -20.90
CA ILE A 144 -0.41 68.50 -20.59
C ILE A 144 0.97 69.12 -20.84
N SER A 145 1.03 69.96 -21.87
CA SER A 145 2.16 70.85 -22.16
C SER A 145 1.96 72.18 -21.42
N VAL A 146 3.05 72.81 -20.99
CA VAL A 146 3.15 74.24 -20.66
C VAL A 146 4.05 74.89 -21.70
#